data_AF-A0A1Z4JT33-F1
#
_entry.id   AF-A0A1Z4JT33-F1
#
_cell.length_a   1.000
_cell.length_b   1.000
_cell.length_c   1.000
_cell.angle_alpha   90.00
_cell.angle_beta   90.00
_cell.angle_gamma   90.00
#
_symmetry.space_group_name_H-M   'P 1'
#
loop_
_entity.id
_entity.type
_entity.pdbx_description
1 polymer ?
#
loop_
_entity_poly.entity_id
_entity_poly.type
_entity_poly.pdbx_seq_one_letter_code
_entity_poly.pdbx_strand_id
1 'polypeptide(L)'
;MSASEHSIDRNSHHSNESGAVINGTVSSNHTSNRSQGTSIESDRVEASLSQAVSTDSNTSRSHRTSSPQTSESEIFNHISPDQLKDTKAVNSSRIQTEANLSDRLGTNGDLLAPGGGTNTIISSQGNDIILGNAGGFNTITTGEGSDLLVLGRETTNRVFDFNPEQDQFGINDSLSKDIVIGQGQNPTKGGIDQPLDSENNTVIIDRSTDHILASLTFTNTGDISDRNFVRVENRDLQSLQNRSTTSKEA
;
A
#
# COMPACT_ATOMS: atom_id res chain seq x y z
N MET A 1 -51.87 -47.20 -8.26
CA MET A 1 -52.19 -46.19 -9.28
C MET A 1 -50.86 -45.70 -9.85
N SER A 2 -50.65 -45.92 -11.15
CA SER A 2 -49.38 -45.72 -11.87
C SER A 2 -49.57 -44.58 -12.87
N ALA A 3 -48.61 -43.67 -12.96
CA ALA A 3 -48.37 -42.75 -14.08
C ALA A 3 -46.97 -42.12 -13.83
N SER A 4 -45.90 -42.44 -14.57
CA SER A 4 -45.60 -42.21 -16.00
C SER A 4 -45.10 -40.77 -16.28
N GLU A 5 -43.85 -40.72 -16.74
CA GLU A 5 -43.13 -39.58 -17.31
C GLU A 5 -43.79 -39.06 -18.61
N HIS A 6 -43.41 -37.84 -19.04
CA HIS A 6 -42.75 -37.56 -20.33
C HIS A 6 -43.18 -36.25 -21.04
N SER A 7 -42.16 -35.58 -21.60
CA SER A 7 -42.09 -34.64 -22.73
C SER A 7 -42.94 -33.36 -22.81
N ILE A 8 -42.24 -32.24 -23.02
CA ILE A 8 -42.74 -31.10 -23.80
C ILE A 8 -41.83 -30.96 -25.02
N ASP A 9 -42.44 -31.16 -26.19
CA ASP A 9 -41.84 -31.04 -27.51
C ASP A 9 -42.18 -29.67 -28.14
N ARG A 10 -41.39 -29.29 -29.15
CA ARG A 10 -41.31 -27.98 -29.79
C ARG A 10 -42.45 -27.71 -30.81
N ASN A 11 -42.65 -26.41 -31.11
CA ASN A 11 -42.58 -25.79 -32.45
C ASN A 11 -43.81 -24.98 -32.97
N SER A 12 -43.51 -24.02 -33.86
CA SER A 12 -44.36 -23.21 -34.78
C SER A 12 -44.62 -21.74 -34.36
N HIS A 13 -43.84 -20.77 -34.87
CA HIS A 13 -43.98 -20.06 -36.16
C HIS A 13 -45.17 -19.07 -36.26
N HIS A 14 -44.85 -17.77 -36.27
CA HIS A 14 -45.48 -16.80 -37.17
C HIS A 14 -44.49 -15.71 -37.59
N SER A 15 -44.27 -15.66 -38.90
CA SER A 15 -43.53 -14.70 -39.70
C SER A 15 -44.37 -13.47 -40.00
N ASN A 16 -43.75 -12.30 -40.10
CA ASN A 16 -44.15 -11.29 -41.07
C ASN A 16 -42.92 -10.56 -41.61
N GLU A 17 -42.61 -10.86 -42.87
CA GLU A 17 -41.73 -10.11 -43.74
C GLU A 17 -42.37 -8.79 -44.17
N SER A 18 -41.55 -7.76 -44.35
CA SER A 18 -41.68 -6.84 -45.48
C SER A 18 -40.29 -6.29 -45.78
N GLY A 19 -39.71 -6.80 -46.87
CA GLY A 19 -38.37 -6.45 -47.33
C GLY A 19 -38.32 -5.17 -48.15
N ALA A 20 -37.10 -4.69 -48.35
CA ALA A 20 -36.72 -3.84 -49.47
C ALA A 20 -35.24 -4.09 -49.83
N VAL A 21 -35.08 -4.94 -50.84
CA VAL A 21 -34.13 -4.95 -51.97
C VAL A 21 -32.80 -4.15 -51.83
N ILE A 22 -31.70 -4.89 -52.02
CA ILE A 22 -30.34 -4.40 -52.25
C ILE A 22 -30.09 -4.34 -53.78
N ASN A 23 -29.80 -3.17 -54.33
CA ASN A 23 -28.76 -2.99 -55.36
C ASN A 23 -28.61 -1.51 -55.75
N GLY A 24 -27.37 -1.00 -55.82
CA GLY A 24 -27.11 0.28 -56.47
C GLY A 24 -25.86 1.02 -56.00
N THR A 25 -24.74 0.67 -56.63
CA THR A 25 -23.70 1.61 -57.09
C THR A 25 -22.88 2.37 -56.04
N VAL A 26 -21.62 1.94 -55.95
CA VAL A 26 -20.49 2.65 -55.34
C VAL A 26 -20.40 4.08 -55.89
N SER A 27 -20.55 5.07 -55.00
CA SER A 27 -20.07 6.43 -55.21
C SER A 27 -19.23 6.82 -54.01
N SER A 28 -17.91 6.81 -54.23
CA SER A 28 -16.89 7.17 -53.27
C SER A 28 -16.90 8.68 -53.01
N ASN A 29 -17.27 9.09 -51.79
CA ASN A 29 -16.83 10.36 -51.21
C ASN A 29 -15.97 10.05 -49.99
N HIS A 30 -14.68 9.86 -50.25
CA HIS A 30 -13.64 9.78 -49.24
C HIS A 30 -13.32 11.20 -48.77
N THR A 31 -13.91 11.64 -47.65
CA THR A 31 -13.34 12.73 -46.86
C THR A 31 -12.24 12.14 -45.98
N SER A 32 -10.99 12.37 -46.38
CA SER A 32 -9.80 11.97 -45.64
C SER A 32 -9.62 12.84 -44.39
N ASN A 33 -10.15 12.41 -43.25
CA ASN A 33 -9.63 12.87 -41.96
C ASN A 33 -8.36 12.07 -41.65
N ARG A 34 -7.21 12.57 -42.14
CA ARG A 34 -5.90 12.15 -41.66
C ARG A 34 -5.71 12.65 -40.23
N SER A 35 -5.62 11.71 -39.29
CA SER A 35 -5.02 11.93 -37.98
C SER A 35 -3.60 12.49 -38.16
N GLN A 36 -3.34 13.69 -37.66
CA GLN A 36 -2.00 14.29 -37.54
C GLN A 36 -1.51 14.27 -36.08
N GLY A 37 -1.87 13.22 -35.34
CA GLY A 37 -1.62 13.14 -33.89
C GLY A 37 -0.30 12.50 -33.47
N THR A 38 0.68 12.28 -34.36
CA THR A 38 1.89 11.50 -34.00
C THR A 38 3.23 12.03 -34.53
N SER A 39 3.27 13.12 -35.29
CA SER A 39 4.53 13.62 -35.89
C SER A 39 5.12 14.85 -35.21
N ILE A 40 4.35 15.59 -34.39
CA ILE A 40 4.85 16.82 -33.73
C ILE A 40 5.52 16.52 -32.38
N GLU A 41 5.19 15.39 -31.73
CA GLU A 41 5.81 15.00 -30.45
C GLU A 41 7.16 14.30 -30.63
N SER A 42 7.33 13.52 -31.69
CA SER A 42 8.60 12.83 -31.99
C SER A 42 9.74 13.84 -32.23
N ASP A 43 9.47 14.91 -32.99
CA ASP A 43 10.48 15.96 -33.27
C ASP A 43 10.84 16.78 -32.02
N ARG A 44 9.93 16.91 -31.05
CA ARG A 44 10.18 17.61 -29.77
C ARG A 44 10.97 16.77 -28.78
N VAL A 45 10.74 15.46 -28.76
CA VAL A 45 11.50 14.52 -27.92
C VAL A 45 12.93 14.38 -28.45
N GLU A 46 13.12 14.28 -29.77
CA GLU A 46 14.45 14.22 -30.41
C GLU A 46 15.27 15.50 -30.15
N ALA A 47 14.64 16.68 -30.24
CA ALA A 47 15.28 17.97 -29.95
C ALA A 47 15.70 18.07 -28.47
N SER A 48 14.86 17.55 -27.56
CA SER A 48 15.11 17.59 -26.10
C SER A 48 16.23 16.61 -25.70
N LEU A 49 16.31 15.42 -26.31
CA LEU A 49 17.42 14.49 -26.11
C LEU A 49 18.74 15.03 -26.68
N SER A 50 18.71 15.67 -27.85
CA SER A 50 19.90 16.26 -28.46
C SER A 50 20.46 17.42 -27.62
N GLN A 51 19.59 18.14 -26.93
CA GLN A 51 19.97 19.25 -26.05
C GLN A 51 20.55 18.74 -24.72
N ALA A 52 20.03 17.63 -24.17
CA ALA A 52 20.56 16.99 -22.96
C ALA A 52 21.95 16.36 -23.19
N VAL A 53 22.17 15.73 -24.35
CA VAL A 53 23.45 15.08 -24.68
C VAL A 53 24.56 16.09 -25.03
N SER A 54 24.20 17.30 -25.46
CA SER A 54 25.19 18.33 -25.83
C SER A 54 25.70 19.15 -24.63
N THR A 55 25.01 19.12 -23.49
CA THR A 55 25.39 19.86 -22.27
C THR A 55 26.49 19.20 -21.44
N ASP A 56 26.87 17.95 -21.73
CA ASP A 56 27.79 17.16 -20.89
C ASP A 56 29.28 17.26 -21.25
N SER A 57 29.68 18.16 -22.16
CA SER A 57 31.08 18.22 -22.62
C SER A 57 31.82 19.54 -22.39
N ASN A 58 31.29 20.48 -21.60
CA ASN A 58 32.06 21.67 -21.27
C ASN A 58 31.63 22.38 -19.98
N THR A 59 32.07 21.89 -18.82
CA THR A 59 32.46 22.74 -17.67
C THR A 59 33.10 21.90 -16.56
N SER A 60 34.38 21.54 -16.76
CA SER A 60 35.27 21.29 -15.63
C SER A 60 35.57 22.63 -14.95
N ARG A 61 34.96 22.89 -13.79
CA ARG A 61 35.50 23.79 -12.74
C ARG A 61 34.80 23.58 -11.39
N SER A 62 35.46 22.78 -10.57
CA SER A 62 35.56 22.86 -9.10
C SER A 62 34.51 23.69 -8.37
N HIS A 63 33.55 23.00 -7.74
CA HIS A 63 33.19 23.29 -6.35
C HIS A 63 32.87 21.97 -5.63
N ARG A 64 33.74 21.62 -4.67
CA ARG A 64 33.43 20.66 -3.62
C ARG A 64 32.31 21.26 -2.75
N THR A 65 31.12 20.68 -2.83
CA THR A 65 30.17 20.66 -1.72
C THR A 65 29.59 19.26 -1.68
N SER A 66 30.11 18.44 -0.78
CA SER A 66 29.49 17.18 -0.38
C SER A 66 28.18 17.48 0.33
N SER A 67 27.11 17.61 -0.44
CA SER A 67 25.74 17.47 0.06
C SER A 67 25.41 15.98 0.06
N PRO A 68 24.88 15.40 1.16
CA PRO A 68 24.37 14.04 1.12
C PRO A 68 23.25 14.00 0.08
N GLN A 69 23.32 13.04 -0.85
CA GLN A 69 22.15 12.65 -1.64
C GLN A 69 21.16 12.00 -0.66
N THR A 70 20.29 12.80 -0.04
CA THR A 70 19.03 12.27 0.51
C THR A 70 18.22 11.85 -0.70
N SER A 71 18.06 10.53 -0.87
CA SER A 71 17.24 9.96 -1.92
C SER A 71 15.85 10.61 -1.84
N GLU A 72 15.25 11.04 -2.96
CA GLU A 72 13.93 11.71 -2.94
C GLU A 72 12.86 10.93 -2.16
N SER A 73 13.03 9.60 -2.02
CA SER A 73 12.22 8.72 -1.18
C SER A 73 12.27 9.01 0.33
N GLU A 74 13.38 9.54 0.86
CA GLU A 74 13.52 9.83 2.28
C GLU A 74 12.67 11.04 2.70
N ILE A 75 12.50 12.03 1.81
CA ILE A 75 11.78 13.27 2.13
C ILE A 75 10.28 13.01 2.33
N PHE A 76 9.70 12.01 1.66
CA PHE A 76 8.27 11.69 1.79
C PHE A 76 7.93 10.83 3.01
N ASN A 77 8.93 10.29 3.71
CA ASN A 77 8.72 9.42 4.86
C ASN A 77 8.73 10.16 6.20
N HIS A 78 8.94 11.48 6.20
CA HIS A 78 8.88 12.31 7.40
C HIS A 78 7.76 13.34 7.30
N ILE A 79 7.07 13.56 8.41
CA ILE A 79 6.07 14.61 8.54
C ILE A 79 6.01 15.10 9.98
N SER A 80 6.00 16.42 10.16
CA SER A 80 5.88 16.98 11.51
C SER A 80 4.46 16.77 12.03
N PRO A 81 4.27 16.39 13.31
CA PRO A 81 2.95 16.26 13.91
C PRO A 81 2.04 17.49 13.74
N ASP A 82 2.59 18.70 13.68
CA ASP A 82 1.81 19.94 13.50
C ASP A 82 1.19 20.06 12.10
N GLN A 83 1.63 19.24 11.14
CA GLN A 83 1.06 19.13 9.80
C GLN A 83 -0.08 18.10 9.73
N LEU A 84 -0.41 17.44 10.84
CA LEU A 84 -1.54 16.53 10.94
C LEU A 84 -2.72 17.17 11.69
N LYS A 85 -3.91 16.67 11.41
CA LYS A 85 -5.15 17.03 12.11
C LYS A 85 -5.45 16.01 13.21
N ASP A 86 -6.17 16.43 14.25
CA ASP A 86 -6.71 15.54 15.30
C ASP A 86 -5.61 14.71 16.00
N THR A 87 -4.43 15.31 16.16
CA THR A 87 -3.25 14.63 16.69
C THR A 87 -3.41 14.26 18.16
N LYS A 88 -2.94 13.06 18.50
CA LYS A 88 -2.88 12.57 19.88
C LYS A 88 -1.62 11.72 20.08
N ALA A 89 -1.03 11.85 21.26
CA ALA A 89 0.07 10.99 21.68
C ALA A 89 -0.49 9.67 22.20
N VAL A 90 0.18 8.56 21.88
CA VAL A 90 -0.18 7.26 22.43
C VAL A 90 0.27 7.20 23.89
N ASN A 91 -0.60 6.73 24.78
CA ASN A 91 -0.27 6.59 26.19
C ASN A 91 0.45 5.25 26.46
N SER A 92 1.78 5.32 26.46
CA SER A 92 2.66 4.17 26.69
C SER A 92 2.46 3.42 28.00
N SER A 93 1.86 4.05 29.01
CA SER A 93 1.56 3.40 30.29
C SER A 93 0.35 2.47 30.22
N ARG A 94 -0.48 2.58 29.17
CA ARG A 94 -1.66 1.72 28.92
C ARG A 94 -1.37 0.57 27.97
N ILE A 95 -0.21 0.59 27.32
CA ILE A 95 0.25 -0.45 26.41
C ILE A 95 0.74 -1.64 27.21
N GLN A 96 0.10 -2.78 27.01
CA GLN A 96 0.49 -4.05 27.63
C GLN A 96 1.63 -4.69 26.85
N THR A 97 2.51 -5.41 27.55
CA THR A 97 3.50 -6.25 26.90
C THR A 97 2.84 -7.52 26.42
N GLU A 98 3.04 -7.85 25.14
CA GLU A 98 2.66 -9.11 24.56
C GLU A 98 3.61 -10.20 25.05
N ALA A 99 3.10 -11.16 25.81
CA ALA A 99 3.93 -12.13 26.52
C ALA A 99 4.34 -13.31 25.62
N ASN A 100 3.53 -13.65 24.61
CA ASN A 100 3.84 -14.73 23.68
C ASN A 100 3.26 -14.45 22.30
N LEU A 101 4.10 -13.91 21.41
CA LEU A 101 3.72 -13.67 20.04
C LEU A 101 3.30 -14.95 19.30
N SER A 102 3.79 -16.13 19.69
CA SER A 102 3.40 -17.37 19.02
C SER A 102 1.94 -17.72 19.22
N ASP A 103 1.36 -17.34 20.36
CA ASP A 103 -0.05 -17.62 20.68
C ASP A 103 -0.99 -16.69 19.92
N ARG A 104 -0.45 -15.59 19.36
CA ARG A 104 -1.20 -14.70 18.47
C ARG A 104 -1.39 -15.28 17.08
N LEU A 105 -0.47 -16.11 16.60
CA LEU A 105 -0.64 -16.82 15.34
C LEU A 105 -1.83 -17.76 15.50
N GLY A 106 -2.88 -17.50 14.72
CA GLY A 106 -4.04 -18.37 14.68
C GLY A 106 -3.70 -19.72 14.03
N THR A 107 -4.63 -20.68 14.07
CA THR A 107 -4.45 -21.98 13.40
C THR A 107 -4.10 -21.86 11.91
N ASN A 108 -4.54 -20.77 11.27
CA ASN A 108 -4.26 -20.45 9.86
C ASN A 108 -3.45 -19.16 9.71
N GLY A 109 -2.81 -18.69 10.79
CA GLY A 109 -2.04 -17.45 10.78
C GLY A 109 -0.63 -17.64 10.22
N ASP A 110 -0.15 -16.64 9.50
CA ASP A 110 1.17 -16.59 8.88
C ASP A 110 2.12 -15.65 9.62
N LEU A 111 3.40 -16.03 9.65
CA LEU A 111 4.49 -15.12 10.00
C LEU A 111 5.12 -14.58 8.70
N LEU A 112 4.91 -13.30 8.42
CA LEU A 112 5.42 -12.62 7.22
C LEU A 112 6.62 -11.74 7.59
N ALA A 113 7.81 -12.13 7.13
CA ALA A 113 9.08 -11.47 7.45
C ALA A 113 9.89 -11.17 6.18
N PRO A 114 9.57 -10.08 5.44
CA PRO A 114 10.19 -9.81 4.14
C PRO A 114 11.65 -9.33 4.23
N GLY A 115 12.10 -8.87 5.41
CA GLY A 115 13.39 -8.20 5.57
C GLY A 115 13.34 -6.73 5.18
N GLY A 116 14.51 -6.10 5.05
CA GLY A 116 14.60 -4.68 4.69
C GLY A 116 14.39 -4.41 3.21
N GLY A 117 14.25 -3.13 2.84
CA GLY A 117 14.10 -2.67 1.46
C GLY A 117 12.68 -2.24 1.11
N THR A 118 12.31 -2.33 -0.17
CA THR A 118 10.95 -2.02 -0.62
C THR A 118 10.15 -3.29 -0.87
N ASN A 119 9.12 -3.55 -0.07
CA ASN A 119 8.37 -4.81 -0.14
C ASN A 119 6.88 -4.59 -0.38
N THR A 120 6.24 -5.57 -1.03
CA THR A 120 4.79 -5.74 -1.04
C THR A 120 4.46 -6.98 -0.23
N ILE A 121 3.63 -6.82 0.78
CA ILE A 121 3.21 -7.87 1.71
C ILE A 121 1.69 -7.99 1.63
N ILE A 122 1.21 -9.20 1.43
CA ILE A 122 -0.23 -9.50 1.40
C ILE A 122 -0.46 -10.58 2.43
N SER A 123 -1.04 -10.21 3.56
CA SER A 123 -1.66 -11.17 4.48
C SER A 123 -3.00 -11.64 3.93
N SER A 124 -3.45 -12.79 4.43
CA SER A 124 -4.67 -13.43 3.93
C SER A 124 -5.70 -13.54 5.05
N GLN A 125 -6.29 -14.71 5.24
CA GLN A 125 -7.21 -14.96 6.34
C GLN A 125 -6.46 -15.66 7.48
N GLY A 126 -6.67 -15.21 8.71
CA GLY A 126 -6.01 -15.76 9.89
C GLY A 126 -5.50 -14.64 10.80
N ASN A 127 -5.02 -14.98 11.99
CA ASN A 127 -4.33 -13.98 12.80
C ASN A 127 -2.86 -14.00 12.42
N ASP A 128 -2.44 -13.01 11.65
CA ASP A 128 -1.10 -12.95 11.07
C ASP A 128 -0.16 -12.07 11.90
N ILE A 129 1.14 -12.34 11.78
CA ILE A 129 2.20 -11.49 12.33
C ILE A 129 3.07 -11.01 11.18
N ILE A 130 3.08 -9.70 10.97
CA ILE A 130 3.77 -9.03 9.87
C ILE A 130 4.94 -8.23 10.45
N LEU A 131 6.16 -8.55 10.02
CA LEU A 131 7.37 -7.86 10.47
C LEU A 131 7.70 -6.69 9.52
N GLY A 132 7.05 -5.55 9.75
CA GLY A 132 7.25 -4.28 9.05
C GLY A 132 8.33 -3.39 9.69
N ASN A 133 9.38 -3.98 10.25
CA ASN A 133 10.34 -3.31 11.12
C ASN A 133 11.82 -3.41 10.70
N ALA A 134 12.11 -3.93 9.51
CA ALA A 134 13.47 -4.26 9.06
C ALA A 134 14.14 -3.17 8.19
N GLY A 135 13.56 -1.97 8.13
CA GLY A 135 14.07 -0.81 7.39
C GLY A 135 13.51 -0.72 5.96
N GLY A 136 13.34 0.50 5.46
CA GLY A 136 12.86 0.77 4.10
C GLY A 136 11.36 1.05 4.03
N PHE A 137 10.70 0.62 2.95
CA PHE A 137 9.32 0.97 2.65
C PHE A 137 8.48 -0.28 2.35
N ASN A 138 7.38 -0.48 3.08
CA ASN A 138 6.49 -1.61 2.82
C ASN A 138 5.12 -1.12 2.36
N THR A 139 4.53 -1.85 1.41
CA THR A 139 3.11 -1.79 1.10
C THR A 139 2.46 -3.06 1.62
N ILE A 140 1.51 -2.95 2.54
CA ILE A 140 0.99 -4.05 3.35
C ILE A 140 -0.53 -4.08 3.23
N THR A 141 -1.11 -5.26 3.02
CA THR A 141 -2.53 -5.54 3.28
C THR A 141 -2.61 -6.52 4.44
N THR A 142 -3.35 -6.20 5.50
CA THR A 142 -3.50 -7.06 6.69
C THR A 142 -4.52 -8.17 6.49
N GLY A 143 -5.57 -7.96 5.68
CA GLY A 143 -6.55 -9.00 5.39
C GLY A 143 -7.53 -9.24 6.54
N GLU A 144 -8.08 -10.45 6.61
CA GLU A 144 -9.08 -10.81 7.63
C GLU A 144 -8.39 -11.46 8.84
N GLY A 145 -8.56 -10.91 10.03
CA GLY A 145 -7.87 -11.46 11.18
C GLY A 145 -7.88 -10.57 12.41
N SER A 146 -7.09 -10.96 13.40
CA SER A 146 -6.61 -10.07 14.46
C SER A 146 -5.10 -9.96 14.34
N ASP A 147 -4.68 -9.14 13.39
CA ASP A 147 -3.30 -9.11 12.91
C ASP A 147 -2.39 -8.28 13.81
N LEU A 148 -1.09 -8.61 13.74
CA LEU A 148 -0.03 -7.84 14.39
C LEU A 148 0.94 -7.30 13.35
N LEU A 149 0.93 -5.99 13.12
CA LEU A 149 1.97 -5.33 12.35
C LEU A 149 3.05 -4.77 13.27
N VAL A 150 4.24 -5.35 13.24
CA VAL A 150 5.38 -4.89 14.04
C VAL A 150 6.06 -3.71 13.34
N LEU A 151 6.13 -2.57 14.03
CA LEU A 151 6.70 -1.32 13.51
C LEU A 151 8.18 -1.17 13.88
N GLY A 152 8.94 -0.49 13.02
CA GLY A 152 10.34 -0.17 13.24
C GLY A 152 10.65 1.29 12.92
N ARG A 153 11.59 1.90 13.66
CA ARG A 153 11.92 3.33 13.58
C ARG A 153 12.42 3.80 12.22
N GLU A 154 13.02 2.90 11.45
CA GLU A 154 13.61 3.19 10.14
C GLU A 154 12.75 2.64 8.99
N THR A 155 11.50 2.23 9.27
CA THR A 155 10.61 1.61 8.30
C THR A 155 9.33 2.43 8.16
N THR A 156 8.90 2.67 6.93
CA THR A 156 7.61 3.26 6.64
C THR A 156 6.70 2.19 6.05
N ASN A 157 5.52 2.01 6.64
CA ASN A 157 4.55 1.00 6.21
C ASN A 157 3.30 1.70 5.67
N ARG A 158 3.02 1.62 4.37
CA ARG A 158 1.69 1.92 3.84
C ARG A 158 0.80 0.71 4.04
N VAL A 159 -0.26 0.86 4.81
CA VAL A 159 -1.12 -0.23 5.25
C VAL A 159 -2.51 -0.06 4.65
N PHE A 160 -3.04 -1.15 4.10
CA PHE A 160 -4.39 -1.28 3.59
C PHE A 160 -5.13 -2.33 4.42
N ASP A 161 -6.45 -2.18 4.50
CA ASP A 161 -7.36 -3.13 5.16
C ASP A 161 -7.12 -3.34 6.66
N PHE A 162 -6.42 -2.39 7.31
CA PHE A 162 -6.25 -2.42 8.75
C PHE A 162 -7.61 -2.22 9.43
N ASN A 163 -8.03 -3.17 10.25
CA ASN A 163 -9.25 -3.09 11.04
C ASN A 163 -8.95 -2.57 12.46
N PRO A 164 -9.30 -1.31 12.81
CA PRO A 164 -9.04 -0.74 14.14
C PRO A 164 -9.71 -1.49 15.30
N GLU A 165 -10.72 -2.30 15.04
CA GLU A 165 -11.41 -3.08 16.08
C GLU A 165 -10.65 -4.36 16.45
N GLN A 166 -9.86 -4.92 15.53
CA GLN A 166 -9.22 -6.24 15.67
C GLN A 166 -7.69 -6.17 15.63
N ASP A 167 -7.13 -5.35 14.74
CA ASP A 167 -5.70 -5.32 14.46
C ASP A 167 -4.92 -4.45 15.44
N GLN A 168 -3.63 -4.78 15.56
CA GLN A 168 -2.71 -4.11 16.47
C GLN A 168 -1.35 -3.87 15.83
N PHE A 169 -0.66 -2.87 16.38
CA PHE A 169 0.73 -2.55 16.12
C PHE A 169 1.62 -3.08 17.24
N GLY A 170 2.65 -3.81 16.85
CA GLY A 170 3.71 -4.24 17.74
C GLY A 170 4.79 -3.17 17.79
N ILE A 171 5.10 -2.65 18.97
CA ILE A 171 6.11 -1.63 19.17
C ILE A 171 7.12 -2.07 20.23
N ASN A 172 8.40 -1.77 20.05
CA ASN A 172 9.40 -2.06 21.07
C ASN A 172 9.51 -0.90 22.09
N ASP A 173 10.27 -1.13 23.16
CA ASP A 173 10.45 -0.13 24.23
C ASP A 173 10.99 1.21 23.74
N SER A 174 11.92 1.18 22.78
CA SER A 174 12.54 2.38 22.22
C SER A 174 11.52 3.26 21.48
N LEU A 175 10.54 2.64 20.83
CA LEU A 175 9.50 3.35 20.08
C LEU A 175 8.34 3.81 20.99
N SER A 176 8.05 3.05 22.05
CA SER A 176 6.82 3.20 22.84
C SER A 176 6.58 4.56 23.50
N LYS A 177 7.60 5.42 23.62
CA LYS A 177 7.49 6.70 24.35
C LYS A 177 7.14 7.90 23.48
N ASP A 178 7.35 7.79 22.17
CA ASP A 178 7.33 8.94 21.26
C ASP A 178 6.36 8.73 20.10
N ILE A 179 5.31 7.92 20.27
CA ILE A 179 4.34 7.71 19.20
C ILE A 179 3.27 8.80 19.20
N VAL A 180 3.07 9.39 18.03
CA VAL A 180 1.93 10.26 17.73
C VAL A 180 1.11 9.64 16.61
N ILE A 181 -0.20 9.78 16.74
CA ILE A 181 -1.15 9.45 15.69
C ILE A 181 -1.91 10.71 15.29
N GLY A 182 -2.22 10.85 14.01
CA GLY A 182 -2.96 12.00 13.48
C GLY A 182 -3.52 11.73 12.10
N GLN A 183 -4.52 12.51 11.71
CA GLN A 183 -5.11 12.42 10.38
C GLN A 183 -4.25 13.22 9.40
N GLY A 184 -3.98 12.66 8.22
CA GLY A 184 -3.39 13.40 7.13
C GLY A 184 -4.23 14.61 6.71
N GLN A 185 -3.65 15.51 5.92
CA GLN A 185 -4.33 16.71 5.42
C GLN A 185 -4.15 16.92 3.92
N ASN A 186 -3.40 16.05 3.24
CA ASN A 186 -3.12 16.20 1.83
C ASN A 186 -4.35 15.76 0.99
N PRO A 187 -4.99 16.65 0.21
CA PRO A 187 -6.25 16.38 -0.47
C PRO A 187 -6.10 15.55 -1.76
N THR A 188 -4.88 15.09 -2.09
CA THR A 188 -4.63 14.30 -3.29
C THR A 188 -5.39 12.97 -3.22
N LYS A 189 -6.17 12.68 -4.28
CA LYS A 189 -7.17 11.60 -4.35
C LYS A 189 -6.55 10.22 -4.11
N GLY A 190 -7.31 9.35 -3.45
CA GLY A 190 -6.91 8.00 -3.08
C GLY A 190 -6.49 7.10 -4.24
N GLY A 191 -5.80 6.00 -3.92
CA GLY A 191 -5.22 5.07 -4.89
C GLY A 191 -3.80 4.65 -4.50
N ILE A 192 -3.09 3.95 -5.37
CA ILE A 192 -1.72 3.47 -5.10
C ILE A 192 -0.68 4.60 -4.99
N ASP A 193 -0.93 5.73 -5.66
CA ASP A 193 -0.06 6.91 -5.66
C ASP A 193 -0.46 7.94 -4.59
N GLN A 194 -1.34 7.55 -3.67
CA GLN A 194 -1.81 8.41 -2.60
C GLN A 194 -0.67 8.78 -1.66
N PRO A 195 -0.47 10.08 -1.34
CA PRO A 195 0.57 10.50 -0.41
C PRO A 195 0.32 9.90 0.97
N LEU A 196 1.39 9.63 1.73
CA LEU A 196 1.29 8.99 3.05
C LEU A 196 0.48 9.81 4.05
N ASP A 197 0.46 11.14 3.89
CA ASP A 197 -0.27 12.10 4.70
C ASP A 197 -1.58 12.54 4.06
N SER A 198 -2.15 11.73 3.18
CA SER A 198 -3.46 12.01 2.58
C SER A 198 -4.54 12.19 3.64
N GLU A 199 -5.51 13.06 3.39
CA GLU A 199 -6.65 13.32 4.28
C GLU A 199 -7.46 12.06 4.63
N ASN A 200 -7.38 11.02 3.81
CA ASN A 200 -8.05 9.74 4.05
C ASN A 200 -7.22 8.77 4.90
N ASN A 201 -6.00 9.15 5.31
CA ASN A 201 -5.09 8.28 6.01
C ASN A 201 -4.90 8.71 7.46
N THR A 202 -4.88 7.71 8.35
CA THR A 202 -4.31 7.89 9.69
C THR A 202 -2.81 7.64 9.62
N VAL A 203 -2.02 8.56 10.15
CA VAL A 203 -0.56 8.49 10.15
C VAL A 203 -0.06 8.23 11.57
N ILE A 204 0.88 7.30 11.72
CA ILE A 204 1.56 6.96 12.96
C ILE A 204 3.03 7.37 12.81
N ILE A 205 3.51 8.20 13.74
CA ILE A 205 4.82 8.87 13.65
C ILE A 205 5.65 8.59 14.90
N ASP A 206 6.95 8.37 14.72
CA ASP A 206 7.94 8.55 15.78
C ASP A 206 8.24 10.05 15.94
N ARG A 207 7.65 10.69 16.95
CA ARG A 207 7.80 12.12 17.27
C ARG A 207 9.25 12.53 17.47
N SER A 208 10.14 11.62 17.84
CA SER A 208 11.55 11.98 18.06
C SER A 208 12.30 12.26 16.75
N THR A 209 11.83 11.71 15.63
CA THR A 209 12.46 11.82 14.30
C THR A 209 11.53 12.34 13.22
N ASP A 210 10.26 12.61 13.57
CA ASP A 210 9.17 12.91 12.64
C ASP A 210 8.96 11.81 11.56
N HIS A 211 9.52 10.62 11.77
CA HIS A 211 9.45 9.51 10.81
C HIS A 211 8.08 8.84 10.82
N ILE A 212 7.49 8.63 9.65
CA ILE A 212 6.23 7.91 9.46
C ILE A 212 6.51 6.42 9.61
N LEU A 213 6.01 5.85 10.70
CA LEU A 213 6.07 4.42 11.00
C LEU A 213 5.03 3.66 10.19
N ALA A 214 3.81 4.22 10.10
CA ALA A 214 2.73 3.67 9.33
C ALA A 214 1.78 4.76 8.79
N SER A 215 1.25 4.54 7.60
CA SER A 215 0.15 5.30 6.99
C SER A 215 -0.98 4.33 6.69
N LEU A 216 -2.08 4.43 7.42
CA LEU A 216 -3.23 3.55 7.35
C LEU A 216 -4.24 4.12 6.37
N THR A 217 -4.43 3.44 5.25
CA THR A 217 -5.23 3.94 4.14
C THR A 217 -6.71 3.79 4.43
N PHE A 218 -7.49 4.87 4.23
CA PHE A 218 -8.92 4.92 4.50
C PHE A 218 -9.32 4.65 5.97
N THR A 219 -8.41 4.92 6.89
CA THR A 219 -8.64 4.78 8.33
C THR A 219 -8.83 6.15 8.97
N ASN A 220 -9.83 6.28 9.86
CA ASN A 220 -10.05 7.49 10.64
C ASN A 220 -9.23 7.47 11.92
N THR A 221 -8.58 8.59 12.23
CA THR A 221 -7.73 8.72 13.44
C THR A 221 -8.54 8.56 14.73
N GLY A 222 -9.84 8.84 14.72
CA GLY A 222 -10.76 8.60 15.83
C GLY A 222 -10.84 7.14 16.25
N ASP A 223 -10.65 6.21 15.31
CA ASP A 223 -10.81 4.76 15.53
C ASP A 223 -9.54 4.12 16.10
N ILE A 224 -8.38 4.75 15.92
CA ILE A 224 -7.11 4.29 16.48
C ILE A 224 -6.93 4.83 17.90
N SER A 225 -6.55 3.98 18.84
CA SER A 225 -6.26 4.38 20.23
C SER A 225 -5.17 3.51 20.85
N ASP A 226 -4.86 3.73 22.13
CA ASP A 226 -3.85 2.97 22.87
C ASP A 226 -4.07 1.45 22.82
N ARG A 227 -5.33 0.98 22.62
CA ARG A 227 -5.67 -0.45 22.48
C ARG A 227 -5.06 -1.11 21.25
N ASN A 228 -4.78 -0.33 20.21
CA ASN A 228 -4.22 -0.80 18.95
C ASN A 228 -2.70 -0.97 19.05
N PHE A 229 -2.10 -0.76 20.21
CA PHE A 229 -0.66 -0.92 20.41
C PHE A 229 -0.40 -1.96 21.49
N VAL A 230 0.57 -2.83 21.21
CA VAL A 230 1.12 -3.78 22.17
C VAL A 230 2.64 -3.64 22.17
N ARG A 231 3.24 -3.76 23.36
CA ARG A 231 4.70 -3.77 23.48
C ARG A 231 5.18 -5.17 23.11
N VAL A 232 6.14 -5.23 22.21
CA VAL A 232 6.76 -6.48 21.75
C VAL A 232 8.24 -6.45 22.08
N GLU A 233 8.74 -7.51 22.72
CA GLU A 233 10.16 -7.61 23.03
C GLU A 233 10.96 -8.21 21.86
N ASN A 234 12.17 -7.70 21.64
CA ASN A 234 13.04 -8.17 20.56
C ASN A 234 13.37 -9.67 20.67
N ARG A 235 13.46 -10.19 21.90
CA ARG A 235 13.70 -11.61 22.16
C ARG A 235 12.58 -12.50 21.62
N ASP A 236 11.33 -12.04 21.69
CA ASP A 236 10.17 -12.82 21.26
C ASP A 236 10.08 -12.83 19.74
N LEU A 237 10.38 -11.71 19.09
CA LEU A 237 10.51 -11.62 17.63
C LEU A 237 11.58 -12.58 17.09
N GLN A 238 12.76 -12.62 17.72
CA GLN A 238 13.82 -13.55 17.34
C GLN A 238 13.41 -15.02 17.55
N SER A 239 12.71 -15.31 18.65
CA SER A 239 12.23 -16.67 18.94
C SER A 239 11.23 -17.16 17.88
N LEU A 240 10.33 -16.29 17.42
CA LEU A 240 9.39 -16.58 16.34
C LEU A 240 10.10 -16.90 15.03
N GLN A 241 11.06 -16.06 14.64
CA GLN A 241 11.82 -16.23 13.40
C GLN A 241 12.65 -17.53 13.40
N ASN A 242 13.23 -17.92 14.54
CA ASN A 242 14.00 -19.15 14.64
C ASN A 242 13.12 -20.42 14.59
N ARG A 243 11.88 -20.34 15.07
CA ARG A 243 10.93 -21.46 14.97
C ARG A 243 10.49 -21.72 13.53
N SER A 244 10.32 -20.67 12.72
CA SER A 244 9.92 -20.82 11.32
C SER A 244 11.05 -21.34 10.41
N THR A 245 12.31 -21.18 10.80
CA THR A 245 13.45 -21.78 10.10
C THR A 245 13.67 -23.23 10.49
N THR A 246 13.52 -23.58 11.77
CA THR A 246 13.73 -24.96 12.25
C THR A 246 12.64 -25.93 11.76
N SER A 247 11.41 -25.47 11.55
CA SER A 247 10.33 -26.32 11.01
C SER A 247 10.46 -26.64 9.52
N LYS A 248 11.34 -25.95 8.77
CA LYS A 248 11.59 -26.20 7.35
C LYS A 248 12.69 -27.25 7.10
N GLU A 249 13.39 -27.70 8.13
CA GLU A 249 14.50 -28.66 8.04
C GLU A 249 14.16 -30.09 8.54
N ALA A 250 12.90 -30.35 8.92
CA ALA A 250 12.42 -31.66 9.37
C ALA A 250 11.44 -32.28 8.36
#